data_AF-A0A380Q2T5-F1
#
_entry.id   AF-A0A380Q2T5-F1
#
_cell.length_a   1.000
_cell.length_b   1.000
_cell.length_c   1.000
_cell.angle_alpha   90.00
_cell.angle_beta   90.00
_cell.angle_gamma   90.00
#
_symmetry.space_group_name_H-M   'P 1'
#
loop_
_entity.id
_entity.type
_entity.pdbx_description
1 polymer ?
#
loop_
_entity_poly.entity_id
_entity_poly.type
_entity_poly.pdbx_seq_one_letter_code
_entity_poly.pdbx_strand_id
1 'polypeptide(L)' 'MKKRALLLSMSVLAMLAMLYIPAGQAAETDRLTVVKQYVDNVLNKASDTYHGDKPSPLLADGVDPRTGQ' A
#
# COMPACT_ATOMS: atom_id res chain seq x y z
N MET A 1 -29.59 -35.40 20.78
CA MET A 1 -28.71 -35.26 19.58
C MET A 1 -28.84 -33.90 18.88
N LYS A 2 -30.04 -33.34 18.70
CA LYS A 2 -30.27 -32.05 17.99
C LYS A 2 -29.48 -30.84 18.51
N LYS A 3 -29.30 -30.69 19.84
CA LYS A 3 -28.54 -29.56 20.42
C LYS A 3 -27.03 -29.60 20.14
N ARG A 4 -26.44 -30.81 20.02
CA ARG A 4 -25.01 -30.99 19.70
C ARG A 4 -24.72 -30.69 18.23
N ALA A 5 -25.64 -31.07 17.34
CA ALA A 5 -25.56 -30.73 15.92
C ALA A 5 -25.65 -29.22 15.67
N LEU A 6 -26.53 -28.52 16.42
CA LEU A 6 -26.65 -27.06 16.33
C LEU A 6 -25.37 -26.35 16.77
N LEU A 7 -24.77 -26.76 17.89
CA LEU A 7 -23.50 -26.19 18.38
C LEU A 7 -22.33 -26.45 17.42
N LEU A 8 -22.29 -27.62 16.77
CA LEU A 8 -21.30 -27.93 15.74
C LEU A 8 -21.50 -27.06 14.48
N SER A 9 -22.75 -26.82 14.07
CA SER A 9 -23.04 -25.98 12.90
C SER A 9 -22.69 -24.50 13.11
N MET A 10 -22.87 -23.98 14.32
CA MET A 10 -22.51 -22.59 14.65
C MET A 10 -20.99 -22.37 14.72
N SER A 11 -20.24 -23.38 15.18
CA SER A 11 -18.77 -23.31 15.21
C SER A 11 -18.16 -23.39 13.81
N VAL A 12 -18.74 -24.20 12.91
CA VAL A 12 -18.34 -24.24 11.49
C VAL A 12 -18.66 -22.92 10.78
N LEU A 13 -19.84 -22.34 11.02
CA LEU A 13 -20.22 -21.05 10.42
C LEU A 13 -19.31 -19.90 10.90
N ALA A 14 -18.92 -19.90 12.17
CA ALA A 14 -17.97 -18.93 12.71
C ALA A 14 -16.56 -19.07 12.10
N MET A 15 -16.10 -20.30 11.85
CA MET A 15 -14.83 -20.55 11.15
C MET A 15 -14.86 -20.07 9.69
N LEU A 16 -15.98 -20.28 8.98
CA LEU A 16 -16.17 -19.77 7.62
C LEU A 16 -16.22 -18.23 7.57
N ALA A 17 -16.77 -17.58 8.59
CA ALA A 17 -16.79 -16.12 8.68
C ALA A 17 -15.38 -15.51 8.88
N MET A 18 -14.47 -16.23 9.55
CA MET A 18 -13.07 -15.77 9.71
C MET A 18 -12.22 -15.92 8.45
N LEU A 19 -12.65 -16.73 7.48
CA LEU A 19 -12.02 -16.84 6.16
C LEU A 19 -12.48 -15.73 5.19
N TYR A 20 -13.45 -14.92 5.57
CA TYR A 20 -13.84 -13.72 4.82
C TYR A 20 -12.84 -12.59 5.12
N ILE A 21 -11.61 -12.75 4.65
CA ILE A 21 -10.68 -11.64 4.52
C ILE A 21 -11.24 -10.77 3.39
N PRO A 22 -11.60 -9.50 3.63
CA PRO A 22 -11.96 -8.62 2.54
C PRO A 22 -10.73 -8.49 1.64
N ALA A 23 -10.76 -9.11 0.46
CA ALA A 23 -9.69 -9.06 -0.53
C ALA A 23 -9.26 -7.61 -0.89
N GLY A 24 -10.11 -6.62 -0.55
CA GLY A 24 -9.79 -5.21 -0.64
C GLY A 24 -8.63 -4.74 0.27
N GLN A 25 -8.54 -5.18 1.53
CA GLN A 25 -7.56 -4.61 2.48
C GLN A 25 -6.10 -4.90 2.13
N ALA A 26 -5.81 -6.11 1.64
CA ALA A 26 -4.47 -6.47 1.19
C ALA A 26 -4.08 -5.68 -0.07
N ALA A 27 -4.99 -5.62 -1.07
CA ALA A 27 -4.77 -4.87 -2.30
C ALA A 27 -4.64 -3.35 -2.06
N GLU A 28 -5.36 -2.78 -1.08
CA GLU A 28 -5.22 -1.36 -0.70
C GLU A 28 -3.85 -1.05 -0.09
N THR A 29 -3.34 -1.95 0.74
CA THR A 29 -2.02 -1.80 1.39
C THR A 29 -0.90 -1.79 0.34
N ASP A 30 -0.99 -2.66 -0.67
CA ASP A 30 -0.02 -2.72 -1.76
C ASP A 30 -0.07 -1.46 -2.65
N ARG A 31 -1.27 -0.97 -2.98
CA ARG A 31 -1.43 0.29 -3.73
C ARG A 31 -0.82 1.47 -2.99
N LEU A 32 -1.07 1.58 -1.68
CA LEU A 32 -0.52 2.67 -0.87
C LEU A 32 1.01 2.59 -0.81
N THR A 33 1.55 1.38 -0.72
CA THR A 33 3.00 1.14 -0.74
C THR A 33 3.63 1.60 -2.06
N VAL A 34 2.99 1.31 -3.19
CA VAL A 34 3.45 1.75 -4.52
C VAL A 34 3.43 3.27 -4.64
N VAL A 35 2.36 3.93 -4.18
CA VAL A 35 2.27 5.40 -4.21
C VAL A 35 3.32 6.03 -3.32
N LYS A 36 3.57 5.45 -2.13
CA LYS A 36 4.65 5.92 -1.25
C LYS A 36 5.99 5.83 -1.95
N GLN A 37 6.31 4.68 -2.55
CA GLN A 37 7.57 4.49 -3.27
C GLN A 37 7.71 5.45 -4.46
N TYR A 38 6.60 5.72 -5.16
CA TYR A 38 6.57 6.72 -6.23
C TYR A 38 6.92 8.13 -5.72
N VAL A 39 6.31 8.57 -4.61
CA VAL A 39 6.60 9.89 -4.02
C VAL A 39 8.04 9.96 -3.50
N ASP A 40 8.55 8.88 -2.88
CA ASP A 40 9.96 8.80 -2.46
C ASP A 40 10.90 8.99 -3.68
N ASN A 41 10.55 8.42 -4.85
CA ASN A 41 11.30 8.61 -6.09
C ASN A 41 11.21 10.04 -6.62
N VAL A 42 10.05 10.69 -6.54
CA VAL A 42 9.88 12.10 -6.95
C VAL A 42 10.77 13.01 -6.10
N LEU A 43 10.76 12.85 -4.77
CA LEU A 43 11.61 13.65 -3.88
C LEU A 43 13.11 13.40 -4.10
N ASN A 44 13.48 12.21 -4.56
CA ASN A 44 14.87 11.88 -4.87
C ASN A 44 15.31 12.45 -6.23
N LYS A 45 14.47 12.32 -7.26
CA LYS A 45 14.86 12.59 -8.65
C LYS A 45 14.47 13.96 -9.18
N ALA A 46 13.38 14.53 -8.68
CA ALA A 46 12.90 15.85 -9.08
C ALA A 46 13.39 16.96 -8.14
N SER A 47 14.14 16.64 -7.09
CA SER A 47 14.65 17.63 -6.15
C SER A 47 15.76 18.49 -6.74
N ASP A 48 15.94 19.65 -6.10
CA ASP A 48 16.99 20.59 -6.43
C ASP A 48 18.38 20.01 -6.13
N THR A 49 19.16 19.78 -7.18
CA THR A 49 20.55 19.30 -7.09
C THR A 49 21.57 20.37 -7.49
N TYR A 50 21.12 21.62 -7.69
CA TYR A 50 21.93 22.72 -8.22
C TYR A 50 22.50 23.63 -7.13
N HIS A 51 22.03 23.49 -5.88
CA HIS A 51 22.40 24.36 -4.75
C HIS A 51 23.23 23.64 -3.66
N GLY A 52 23.91 22.55 -4.03
CA GLY A 52 24.74 21.76 -3.11
C GLY A 52 23.95 21.28 -1.89
N ASP A 53 24.50 21.45 -0.69
CA ASP A 53 23.87 21.00 0.56
C ASP A 53 22.72 21.90 1.06
N LYS A 54 22.35 22.93 0.29
CA LYS A 54 21.24 23.86 0.61
C LYS A 54 20.19 23.88 -0.51
N PRO A 55 19.57 22.73 -0.83
CA PRO A 55 18.57 22.66 -1.87
C PRO A 55 17.34 23.49 -1.53
N SER A 56 16.74 24.11 -2.54
CA SER A 56 15.39 24.65 -2.42
C SER A 56 14.36 23.52 -2.33
N PRO A 57 13.16 23.78 -1.78
CA PRO A 57 12.10 22.78 -1.68
C PRO A 57 11.33 22.59 -3.00
N LEU A 58 11.71 23.28 -4.08
CA LEU A 58 11.05 23.17 -5.37
C LEU A 58 11.38 21.82 -6.03
N LEU A 59 10.43 21.31 -6.80
CA LEU A 59 10.55 20.08 -7.56
C LEU A 59 10.40 20.39 -9.06
N ALA A 60 11.10 19.65 -9.91
CA ALA A 60 10.90 19.70 -11.35
C ALA A 60 9.53 19.14 -11.74
N ASP A 61 8.90 19.75 -12.76
CA ASP A 61 7.57 19.34 -13.25
C ASP A 61 7.59 17.95 -13.93
N GLY A 62 8.72 17.55 -14.50
CA GLY A 62 8.89 16.28 -15.19
C GLY A 62 10.31 15.76 -15.08
N VAL A 63 10.44 14.43 -15.02
CA VAL A 63 11.72 13.72 -14.94
C VAL A 63 11.66 12.48 -15.83
N ASP A 64 12.65 12.27 -16.70
CA ASP A 64 12.85 10.99 -17.41
C ASP A 64 13.21 9.91 -16.39
N PRO A 65 12.35 8.89 -16.18
CA PRO A 65 12.55 7.89 -15.15
C PRO A 65 13.77 6.98 -15.42
N ARG A 66 14.34 7.00 -16.63
CA ARG A 66 15.52 6.19 -16.99
C ARG A 66 16.83 6.86 -16.61
N THR A 67 16.90 8.18 -16.73
CA THR A 67 18.15 8.96 -16.59
C THR A 67 18.12 9.94 -15.43
N GLY A 68 16.94 10.34 -14.96
CA GLY A 68 16.76 11.41 -13.97
C GLY A 68 16.85 12.82 -14.56
N GLN A 69 16.79 12.95 -15.89
CA GLN A 69 16.81 14.25 -16.58
C GLN A 69 15.47 14.97 -16.50
#